data_AF-A0A8J7Y4Q7-F1
#
_entry.id   AF-A0A8J7Y4Q7-F1
#
_cell.length_a   1.000
_cell.length_b   1.000
_cell.length_c   1.000
_cell.angle_alpha   90.00
_cell.angle_beta   90.00
_cell.angle_gamma   90.00
#
_symmetry.space_group_name_H-M   'P 1'
#
loop_
_entity.id
_entity.type
_entity.pdbx_description
1 polymer ?
#
loop_
_entity_poly.entity_id
_entity_poly.type
_entity_poly.pdbx_seq_one_letter_code
_entity_poly.pdbx_strand_id
1 'polypeptide(L)'
;MSGNSLTGTSSLNYTGVDNTKKIGIAGAVCVLFLVGMVQAGRDNVLSYASMETEYNDISLLVEGMWYKVPAIDVIEATILSKGCKGSFLCPEFYLQYPDGDRTSIANVPVEGEGCLGELVSVKFYIWCHDLGGWSVFYFEDGAFVFIGRTKLDFPVGEWVIVVVDRETGDTVAELPLHVEISKPTMILDRFSQGVYHEKVE
;
A
#
# COMPACT_ATOMS: atom_id res chain seq x y z
N MET A 1 -38.17 55.59 25.14
CA MET A 1 -38.84 54.81 26.19
C MET A 1 -38.49 53.35 25.97
N SER A 2 -37.95 52.71 27.03
CA SER A 2 -37.71 51.28 27.28
C SER A 2 -37.37 50.37 26.09
N GLY A 3 -36.19 49.77 25.97
CA GLY A 3 -35.38 49.16 27.03
C GLY A 3 -35.72 47.67 27.14
N ASN A 4 -34.84 46.82 26.64
CA ASN A 4 -34.26 45.71 27.41
C ASN A 4 -33.04 45.15 26.68
N SER A 5 -31.90 45.36 27.35
CA SER A 5 -30.63 44.65 27.24
C SER A 5 -30.79 43.31 27.95
N LEU A 6 -30.09 42.26 27.49
CA LEU A 6 -29.37 41.33 28.35
C LEU A 6 -28.29 40.60 27.53
N THR A 7 -27.06 40.87 27.95
CA THR A 7 -25.79 40.22 27.64
C THR A 7 -25.75 38.75 28.06
N GLY A 8 -24.98 37.93 27.34
CA GLY A 8 -24.69 36.56 27.76
C GLY A 8 -23.55 35.92 26.96
N THR A 9 -22.31 36.29 27.29
CA THR A 9 -21.11 35.47 27.05
C THR A 9 -21.01 34.36 28.09
N SER A 10 -20.78 33.12 27.66
CA SER A 10 -20.27 32.02 28.50
C SER A 10 -19.68 30.95 27.57
N SER A 11 -18.35 30.88 27.42
CA SER A 11 -17.40 30.12 28.25
C SER A 11 -17.52 28.60 28.11
N LEU A 12 -16.39 28.00 27.72
CA LEU A 12 -16.06 26.58 27.64
C LEU A 12 -16.76 25.70 28.68
N ASN A 13 -17.19 24.52 28.24
CA ASN A 13 -17.11 23.31 29.05
C ASN A 13 -16.60 22.15 28.19
N TYR A 14 -15.31 21.90 28.36
CA TYR A 14 -14.64 20.66 28.01
C TYR A 14 -15.14 19.60 29.00
N THR A 15 -16.01 18.70 28.56
CA THR A 15 -16.35 17.49 29.31
C THR A 15 -15.96 16.31 28.45
N GLY A 16 -14.88 15.64 28.88
CA GLY A 16 -14.40 14.42 28.28
C GLY A 16 -15.50 13.38 28.24
N VAL A 17 -15.61 12.71 27.10
CA VAL A 17 -16.32 11.45 26.98
C VAL A 17 -15.26 10.39 26.77
N ASP A 18 -15.19 9.50 27.75
CA ASP A 18 -14.35 8.32 27.83
C ASP A 18 -14.26 7.53 26.53
N ASN A 19 -13.07 7.51 25.92
CA ASN A 19 -12.72 6.59 24.83
C ASN A 19 -12.21 5.23 25.37
N THR A 20 -12.85 4.71 26.43
CA THR A 20 -12.52 3.40 26.99
C THR A 20 -13.69 2.44 26.86
N LYS A 21 -13.84 1.87 25.66
CA LYS A 21 -14.28 0.49 25.36
C LYS A 21 -14.92 0.41 23.99
N LYS A 22 -14.11 0.07 22.99
CA LYS A 22 -14.45 -0.78 21.82
C LYS A 22 -13.15 -1.14 21.09
N ILE A 23 -12.24 -1.78 21.81
CA ILE A 23 -11.12 -2.52 21.21
C ILE A 23 -11.45 -4.00 21.43
N GLY A 24 -11.62 -4.72 20.33
CA GLY A 24 -12.20 -6.05 20.29
C GLY A 24 -13.19 -6.03 19.15
N ILE A 25 -12.77 -6.19 17.90
CA ILE A 25 -12.35 -7.48 17.34
C ILE A 25 -11.24 -7.32 16.27
N ALA A 26 -10.77 -6.10 15.97
CA ALA A 26 -9.79 -5.84 14.90
C ALA A 26 -8.34 -6.28 15.21
N GLY A 27 -7.96 -6.40 16.49
CA GLY A 27 -6.57 -6.66 16.88
C GLY A 27 -6.09 -8.10 16.71
N ALA A 28 -6.99 -9.09 16.74
CA ALA A 28 -6.60 -10.50 16.66
C ALA A 28 -6.35 -10.99 15.23
N VAL A 29 -6.96 -10.33 14.23
CA VAL A 29 -6.75 -10.66 12.82
C VAL A 29 -5.37 -10.16 12.34
N CYS A 30 -4.96 -8.94 12.72
CA CYS A 30 -3.67 -8.37 12.29
C CYS A 30 -2.44 -9.20 12.71
N VAL A 31 -2.46 -9.84 13.89
CA VAL A 31 -1.28 -10.53 14.42
C VAL A 31 -1.02 -11.87 13.72
N LEU A 32 -2.06 -12.58 13.29
CA LEU A 32 -1.92 -13.86 12.57
C LEU A 32 -1.42 -13.66 11.12
N PHE A 33 -1.67 -12.51 10.50
CA PHE A 33 -1.19 -12.20 9.15
C PHE A 33 0.32 -11.91 9.09
N LEU A 34 0.89 -11.31 10.13
CA LEU A 34 2.30 -10.90 10.13
C LEU A 34 3.29 -12.09 10.11
N VAL A 35 2.95 -13.21 10.74
CA VAL A 35 3.87 -14.38 10.85
C VAL A 35 3.93 -15.19 9.54
N GLY A 36 2.90 -15.15 8.70
CA GLY A 36 2.86 -15.89 7.43
C GLY A 36 3.51 -15.18 6.24
N MET A 37 3.79 -13.88 6.34
CA MET A 37 4.32 -13.05 5.25
C MET A 37 5.84 -13.18 5.05
N VAL A 38 6.56 -13.82 5.98
CA VAL A 38 8.03 -13.80 6.04
C VAL A 38 8.71 -14.74 5.03
N GLN A 39 8.00 -15.67 4.37
CA GLN A 39 8.69 -16.72 3.58
C GLN A 39 8.10 -17.06 2.20
N ALA A 40 7.09 -16.34 1.70
CA ALA A 40 6.39 -16.72 0.46
C ALA A 40 6.51 -15.70 -0.71
N GLY A 41 7.42 -14.73 -0.64
CA GLY A 41 7.32 -13.50 -1.44
C GLY A 41 7.75 -13.57 -2.92
N ARG A 42 8.58 -14.54 -3.36
CA ARG A 42 9.16 -14.50 -4.72
C ARG A 42 8.96 -15.74 -5.60
N ASP A 43 8.42 -16.84 -5.07
CA ASP A 43 8.29 -18.08 -5.85
C ASP A 43 7.05 -18.10 -6.77
N ASN A 44 6.18 -17.09 -6.69
CA ASN A 44 4.94 -16.99 -7.47
C ASN A 44 4.79 -15.60 -8.12
N VAL A 45 5.81 -15.14 -8.85
CA VAL A 45 5.71 -13.93 -9.65
C VAL A 45 4.70 -14.14 -10.77
N LEU A 46 3.66 -13.31 -10.79
CA LEU A 46 2.57 -13.34 -11.77
C LEU A 46 2.84 -12.42 -12.95
N SER A 47 3.58 -11.33 -12.72
CA SER A 47 4.05 -10.42 -13.76
C SER A 47 5.37 -9.77 -13.36
N TYR A 48 6.21 -9.50 -14.35
CA TYR A 48 7.52 -8.89 -14.19
C TYR A 48 7.75 -7.91 -15.33
N ALA A 49 8.29 -6.74 -15.00
CA ALA A 49 8.77 -5.76 -15.96
C ALA A 49 10.09 -5.18 -15.48
N SER A 50 10.94 -4.77 -16.42
CA SER A 50 12.21 -4.12 -16.13
C SER A 50 12.53 -3.08 -17.19
N MET A 51 13.19 -1.99 -16.79
CA MET A 51 13.72 -1.00 -17.71
C MET A 51 15.06 -0.46 -17.25
N GLU A 52 15.92 -0.16 -18.21
CA GLU A 52 17.14 0.62 -17.98
C GLU A 52 16.87 2.08 -18.35
N THR A 53 17.30 3.00 -17.51
CA THR A 53 17.19 4.44 -17.75
C THR A 53 18.46 5.15 -17.30
N GLU A 54 18.65 6.38 -17.75
CA GLU A 54 19.75 7.23 -17.33
C GLU A 54 19.17 8.54 -16.79
N TYR A 55 19.59 8.93 -15.59
CA TYR A 55 19.13 10.16 -14.94
C TYR A 55 20.30 10.81 -14.21
N ASN A 56 20.62 12.07 -14.53
CA ASN A 56 21.76 12.81 -13.97
C ASN A 56 23.09 12.02 -14.00
N ASP A 57 23.40 11.44 -15.16
CA ASP A 57 24.59 10.60 -15.40
C ASP A 57 24.62 9.32 -14.54
N ILE A 58 23.49 8.91 -13.97
CA ILE A 58 23.32 7.65 -13.25
C ILE A 58 22.62 6.66 -14.18
N SER A 59 23.29 5.57 -14.53
CA SER A 59 22.61 4.42 -15.13
C SER A 59 21.81 3.68 -14.06
N LEU A 60 20.51 3.50 -14.31
CA LEU A 60 19.56 2.92 -13.37
C LEU A 60 18.89 1.70 -14.00
N LEU A 61 18.67 0.65 -13.21
CA LEU A 61 17.79 -0.46 -13.54
C LEU A 61 16.58 -0.38 -12.62
N VAL A 62 15.39 -0.23 -13.21
CA VAL A 62 14.11 -0.25 -12.50
C VAL A 62 13.43 -1.58 -12.79
N GLU A 63 12.99 -2.26 -11.74
CA GLU A 63 12.29 -3.54 -11.81
C GLU A 63 10.95 -3.44 -11.09
N GLY A 64 9.95 -4.11 -11.64
CA GLY A 64 8.59 -4.17 -11.12
C GLY A 64 8.11 -5.60 -11.12
N MET A 65 7.54 -6.06 -10.00
CA MET A 65 7.06 -7.42 -9.83
C MET A 65 5.65 -7.37 -9.25
N TRP A 66 4.75 -8.18 -9.79
CA TRP A 66 3.46 -8.46 -9.17
C TRP A 66 3.39 -9.93 -8.75
N TYR A 67 2.99 -10.17 -7.51
CA TYR A 67 2.79 -11.51 -6.96
C TYR A 67 1.67 -11.51 -5.92
N LYS A 68 1.17 -12.70 -5.57
CA LYS A 68 0.14 -12.88 -4.55
C LYS A 68 0.74 -13.45 -3.26
N VAL A 69 0.37 -12.84 -2.14
CA VAL A 69 0.47 -13.43 -0.80
C VAL A 69 -0.94 -13.81 -0.34
N PRO A 70 -1.12 -14.69 0.66
CA PRO A 70 -2.46 -15.04 1.12
C PRO A 70 -3.33 -13.80 1.41
N ALA A 71 -4.42 -13.68 0.65
CA ALA A 71 -5.43 -12.60 0.69
C ALA A 71 -5.02 -11.19 0.20
N ILE A 72 -3.80 -10.98 -0.30
CA ILE A 72 -3.32 -9.66 -0.77
C ILE A 72 -2.50 -9.79 -2.06
N ASP A 73 -2.73 -8.88 -3.00
CA ASP A 73 -1.88 -8.69 -4.18
C ASP A 73 -0.75 -7.71 -3.83
N VAL A 74 0.50 -8.02 -4.21
CA VAL A 74 1.65 -7.19 -3.90
C VAL A 74 2.34 -6.76 -5.19
N ILE A 75 2.61 -5.47 -5.32
CA ILE A 75 3.50 -4.93 -6.33
C ILE A 75 4.79 -4.46 -5.64
N GLU A 76 5.92 -5.05 -5.99
CA GLU A 76 7.25 -4.66 -5.52
C GLU A 76 7.94 -3.88 -6.64
N ALA A 77 8.45 -2.69 -6.31
CA ALA A 77 9.22 -1.85 -7.23
C ALA A 77 10.63 -1.69 -6.67
N THR A 78 11.64 -1.89 -7.50
CA THR A 78 13.05 -1.79 -7.10
C THR A 78 13.80 -0.92 -8.10
N ILE A 79 14.72 -0.10 -7.60
CA ILE A 79 15.65 0.69 -8.39
C ILE A 79 17.08 0.40 -7.95
N LEU A 80 17.94 0.10 -8.92
CA LEU A 80 19.36 -0.18 -8.73
C LEU A 80 20.20 0.83 -9.49
N SER A 81 21.23 1.38 -8.84
CA SER A 81 22.23 2.21 -9.53
C SER A 81 23.37 1.35 -10.06
N LYS A 82 23.69 1.51 -11.35
CA LYS A 82 24.80 0.84 -12.01
C LYS A 82 26.00 1.79 -12.05
N GLY A 83 26.85 1.72 -11.02
CA GLY A 83 28.26 2.12 -11.16
C GLY A 83 28.64 3.58 -10.91
N CYS A 84 27.74 4.47 -10.48
CA CYS A 84 28.11 5.84 -10.13
C CYS A 84 28.26 6.04 -8.61
N LYS A 85 29.51 6.21 -8.15
CA LYS A 85 29.80 6.66 -6.79
C LYS A 85 29.67 8.19 -6.72
N GLY A 86 28.72 8.69 -5.94
CA GLY A 86 28.62 10.12 -5.59
C GLY A 86 27.43 10.87 -6.19
N SER A 87 26.62 10.23 -7.04
CA SER A 87 25.36 10.80 -7.48
C SER A 87 24.26 10.49 -6.45
N PHE A 88 23.37 11.46 -6.22
CA PHE A 88 22.33 11.39 -5.21
C PHE A 88 20.98 11.40 -5.92
N LEU A 89 20.18 10.37 -5.69
CA LEU A 89 18.80 10.27 -6.16
C LEU A 89 17.97 9.80 -4.98
N CYS A 90 16.95 10.56 -4.61
CA CYS A 90 16.02 10.19 -3.54
C CYS A 90 14.67 9.79 -4.16
N PRO A 91 14.49 8.50 -4.53
CA PRO A 91 13.35 8.10 -5.32
C PRO A 91 12.07 8.06 -4.48
N GLU A 92 11.00 8.57 -5.07
CA GLU A 92 9.62 8.37 -4.63
C GLU A 92 8.87 7.52 -5.64
N PHE A 93 8.06 6.59 -5.15
CA PHE A 93 7.32 5.67 -6.02
C PHE A 93 5.83 5.96 -5.96
N TYR A 94 5.24 6.17 -7.12
CA TYR A 94 3.80 6.26 -7.30
C TYR A 94 3.32 5.07 -8.10
N LEU A 95 2.10 4.64 -7.79
CA LEU A 95 1.44 3.60 -8.55
C LEU A 95 0.30 4.25 -9.35
N GLN A 96 0.45 4.25 -10.68
CA GLN A 96 -0.57 4.70 -11.61
C GLN A 96 -1.48 3.53 -11.99
N TYR A 97 -2.77 3.80 -11.92
CA TYR A 97 -3.83 2.87 -12.27
C TYR A 97 -4.08 2.86 -13.79
N PRO A 98 -4.77 1.84 -14.33
CA PRO A 98 -5.11 1.79 -15.75
C PRO A 98 -5.98 2.95 -16.27
N ASP A 99 -6.66 3.68 -15.38
CA ASP A 99 -7.44 4.87 -15.74
C ASP A 99 -6.62 6.16 -15.77
N GLY A 100 -5.32 6.09 -15.47
CA GLY A 100 -4.39 7.23 -15.47
C GLY A 100 -4.26 7.94 -14.12
N ASP A 101 -5.14 7.68 -13.16
CA ASP A 101 -5.00 8.24 -11.80
C ASP A 101 -3.82 7.57 -11.07
N ARG A 102 -3.21 8.26 -10.09
CA ARG A 102 -2.07 7.76 -9.29
C ARG A 102 -2.41 7.69 -7.80
N THR A 103 -1.62 6.96 -7.03
CA THR A 103 -1.64 7.03 -5.56
C THR A 103 -1.47 8.49 -5.09
N SER A 104 -2.24 8.88 -4.08
CA SER A 104 -2.24 10.27 -3.56
C SER A 104 -1.02 10.59 -2.71
N ILE A 105 -0.33 9.55 -2.24
CA ILE A 105 0.87 9.62 -1.42
C ILE A 105 1.93 8.74 -2.10
N ALA A 106 3.15 9.24 -2.17
CA ALA A 106 4.28 8.47 -2.65
C ALA A 106 4.66 7.39 -1.62
N ASN A 107 5.01 6.21 -2.12
CA ASN A 107 5.67 5.21 -1.30
C ASN A 107 7.15 5.51 -1.29
N VAL A 108 7.66 5.81 -0.10
CA VAL A 108 9.01 6.29 0.12
C VAL A 108 9.83 5.17 0.76
N PRO A 109 11.05 4.89 0.25
CA PRO A 109 11.99 4.01 0.94
C PRO A 109 12.29 4.52 2.35
N VAL A 110 12.38 3.61 3.32
CA VAL A 110 12.61 3.95 4.74
C VAL A 110 13.88 4.83 4.89
N GLU A 111 13.78 5.88 5.71
CA GLU A 111 14.89 6.82 5.95
C GLU A 111 16.18 6.10 6.38
N GLY A 112 17.32 6.50 5.81
CA GLY A 112 18.60 5.82 5.95
C GLY A 112 19.02 4.99 4.72
N GLU A 113 18.05 4.59 3.88
CA GLU A 113 18.24 4.05 2.52
C GLU A 113 17.81 5.05 1.43
N GLY A 114 17.29 6.21 1.85
CA GLY A 114 16.46 7.10 1.06
C GLY A 114 17.14 7.84 -0.09
N CYS A 115 18.46 7.76 -0.22
CA CYS A 115 19.14 8.29 -1.40
C CYS A 115 20.19 7.29 -1.89
N LEU A 116 20.09 6.92 -3.16
CA LEU A 116 20.68 5.72 -3.75
C LEU A 116 22.18 5.57 -3.42
N GLY A 117 22.50 4.51 -2.69
CA GLY A 117 23.85 3.96 -2.57
C GLY A 117 24.09 2.73 -3.46
N GLU A 118 23.08 1.86 -3.64
CA GLU A 118 23.22 0.64 -4.47
C GLU A 118 21.85 0.06 -4.91
N LEU A 119 20.88 -0.08 -3.99
CA LEU A 119 19.55 -0.66 -4.26
C LEU A 119 18.50 -0.07 -3.33
N VAL A 120 17.31 0.22 -3.86
CA VAL A 120 16.17 0.76 -3.12
C VAL A 120 14.91 0.03 -3.57
N SER A 121 14.03 -0.38 -2.64
CA SER A 121 12.81 -1.14 -2.96
C SER A 121 11.61 -0.69 -2.14
N VAL A 122 10.42 -0.70 -2.74
CA VAL A 122 9.15 -0.42 -2.07
C VAL A 122 8.10 -1.47 -2.42
N LYS A 123 7.09 -1.62 -1.56
CA LYS A 123 5.97 -2.56 -1.76
C LYS A 123 4.62 -1.85 -1.63
N PHE A 124 3.78 -2.07 -2.64
CA PHE A 124 2.38 -1.69 -2.64
C PHE A 124 1.53 -2.93 -2.35
N TYR A 125 0.70 -2.85 -1.33
CA TYR A 125 -0.22 -3.90 -0.93
C TYR A 125 -1.62 -3.53 -1.40
N ILE A 126 -2.19 -4.38 -2.25
CA ILE A 126 -3.51 -4.17 -2.82
C ILE A 126 -4.45 -5.17 -2.17
N TRP A 127 -5.30 -4.64 -1.29
CA TRP A 127 -6.29 -5.45 -0.58
C TRP A 127 -7.63 -5.35 -1.28
N CYS A 128 -8.18 -6.50 -1.66
CA CYS A 128 -9.52 -6.62 -2.20
C CYS A 128 -10.52 -6.87 -1.08
N HIS A 129 -11.52 -6.01 -0.95
CA HIS A 129 -12.50 -6.07 0.13
C HIS A 129 -13.57 -7.14 -0.15
N ASP A 130 -14.05 -7.81 0.90
CA ASP A 130 -15.09 -8.85 0.80
C ASP A 130 -16.44 -8.32 0.27
N LEU A 131 -16.74 -7.04 0.52
CA LEU A 131 -17.95 -6.36 0.07
C LEU A 131 -17.82 -5.73 -1.33
N GLY A 132 -16.70 -6.00 -2.00
CA GLY A 132 -16.37 -5.42 -3.29
C GLY A 132 -15.43 -4.22 -3.17
N GLY A 133 -14.61 -4.10 -4.20
CA GLY A 133 -13.60 -3.07 -4.34
C GLY A 133 -12.23 -3.41 -3.79
N TRP A 134 -11.32 -2.45 -3.89
CA TRP A 134 -9.91 -2.62 -3.58
C TRP A 134 -9.34 -1.33 -3.00
N SER A 135 -8.27 -1.43 -2.21
CA SER A 135 -7.51 -0.31 -1.66
C SER A 135 -6.01 -0.59 -1.74
N VAL A 136 -5.20 0.47 -1.85
CA VAL A 136 -3.72 0.38 -1.89
C VAL A 136 -3.13 0.90 -0.60
N PHE A 137 -2.19 0.14 -0.05
CA PHE A 137 -1.45 0.44 1.16
C PHE A 137 0.06 0.30 0.91
N TYR A 138 0.87 0.93 1.76
CA TYR A 138 2.24 0.48 2.02
C TYR A 138 2.37 0.11 3.50
N PHE A 139 3.49 -0.51 3.86
CA PHE A 139 3.75 -0.96 5.22
C PHE A 139 4.89 -0.15 5.82
N GLU A 140 4.62 0.56 6.91
CA GLU A 140 5.56 1.43 7.60
C GLU A 140 5.36 1.28 9.11
N ASP A 141 6.46 1.18 9.86
CA ASP A 141 6.47 1.11 11.32
C ASP A 141 5.49 0.08 11.92
N GLY A 142 5.32 -1.06 11.25
CA GLY A 142 4.45 -2.13 11.71
C GLY A 142 2.96 -1.96 11.35
N ALA A 143 2.60 -0.93 10.59
CA ALA A 143 1.23 -0.61 10.21
C ALA A 143 1.04 -0.47 8.70
N PHE A 144 -0.17 -0.80 8.23
CA PHE A 144 -0.59 -0.50 6.86
C PHE A 144 -1.08 0.94 6.78
N VAL A 145 -0.46 1.73 5.89
CA VAL A 145 -0.83 3.12 5.62
C VAL A 145 -1.55 3.18 4.29
N PHE A 146 -2.76 3.76 4.29
CA PHE A 146 -3.60 3.90 3.11
C PHE A 146 -3.10 5.03 2.20
N ILE A 147 -2.84 4.72 0.92
CA ILE A 147 -2.21 5.66 -0.03
C ILE A 147 -2.91 5.77 -1.38
N GLY A 148 -3.91 4.94 -1.63
CA GLY A 148 -4.54 4.84 -2.92
C GLY A 148 -6.05 4.72 -2.85
N ARG A 149 -6.66 4.62 -4.02
CA ARG A 149 -8.12 4.72 -4.17
C ARG A 149 -8.86 3.51 -3.61
N THR A 150 -10.07 3.75 -3.07
CA THR A 150 -11.10 2.71 -2.91
C THR A 150 -12.10 2.76 -4.07
N LYS A 151 -12.14 1.72 -4.90
CA LYS A 151 -13.03 1.61 -6.08
C LYS A 151 -13.69 0.24 -6.13
N LEU A 152 -14.93 0.15 -6.61
CA LEU A 152 -15.68 -1.13 -6.73
C LEU A 152 -15.23 -1.98 -7.91
N ASP A 153 -14.89 -1.34 -9.04
CA ASP A 153 -14.40 -2.02 -10.22
C ASP A 153 -12.93 -2.36 -10.05
N PHE A 154 -12.60 -3.63 -10.21
CA PHE A 154 -11.23 -4.13 -10.14
C PHE A 154 -10.49 -3.72 -11.42
N PRO A 155 -9.43 -2.90 -11.32
CA PRO A 155 -8.60 -2.56 -12.45
C PRO A 155 -7.84 -3.80 -12.95
N VAL A 156 -8.16 -4.20 -14.16
CA VAL A 156 -7.36 -5.16 -14.94
C VAL A 156 -6.71 -4.38 -16.07
N GLY A 157 -5.40 -4.53 -16.24
CA GLY A 157 -4.67 -3.90 -17.32
C GLY A 157 -3.27 -3.45 -16.92
N GLU A 158 -2.74 -2.49 -17.66
CA GLU A 158 -1.43 -1.92 -17.40
C GLU A 158 -1.50 -0.91 -16.26
N TRP A 159 -0.81 -1.24 -15.18
CA TRP A 159 -0.47 -0.31 -14.13
C TRP A 159 0.92 0.24 -14.43
N VAL A 160 1.24 1.44 -13.95
CA VAL A 160 2.56 2.04 -14.17
C VAL A 160 3.20 2.35 -12.83
N ILE A 161 4.39 1.82 -12.60
CA ILE A 161 5.25 2.25 -11.50
C ILE A 161 5.95 3.52 -11.98
N VAL A 162 5.68 4.63 -11.30
CA VAL A 162 6.28 5.93 -11.63
C VAL A 162 7.29 6.26 -10.56
N VAL A 163 8.54 6.46 -10.97
CA VAL A 163 9.63 6.86 -10.08
C VAL A 163 9.91 8.34 -10.30
N VAL A 164 9.90 9.11 -9.23
CA VAL A 164 10.17 10.55 -9.21
C VAL A 164 11.36 10.81 -8.32
N ASP A 165 12.23 11.74 -8.69
CA ASP A 165 13.24 12.26 -7.79
C ASP A 165 12.61 13.28 -6.84
N ARG A 166 12.61 13.01 -5.53
CA ARG A 166 12.02 13.91 -4.53
C ARG A 166 12.59 15.32 -4.61
N GLU A 167 13.89 15.44 -4.88
CA GLU A 167 14.60 16.72 -4.78
C GLU A 167 14.26 17.65 -5.94
N THR A 168 14.11 17.10 -7.15
CA THR A 168 13.82 17.88 -8.36
C THR A 168 12.34 17.87 -8.75
N GLY A 169 11.60 16.83 -8.35
CA GLY A 169 10.25 16.54 -8.84
C GLY A 169 10.22 15.90 -10.24
N ASP A 170 11.38 15.60 -10.82
CA ASP A 170 11.47 15.05 -12.18
C ASP A 170 11.12 13.56 -12.21
N THR A 171 10.45 13.16 -13.30
CA THR A 171 10.17 11.74 -13.54
C THR A 171 11.45 11.03 -13.98
N VAL A 172 11.90 10.06 -13.19
CA VAL A 172 13.08 9.24 -13.44
C VAL A 172 12.73 8.05 -14.35
N ALA A 173 11.58 7.43 -14.12
CA ALA A 173 11.12 6.26 -14.86
C ALA A 173 9.61 6.09 -14.80
N GLU A 174 9.04 5.53 -15.87
CA GLU A 174 7.66 5.05 -15.93
C GLU A 174 7.69 3.61 -16.44
N LEU A 175 7.50 2.65 -15.52
CA LEU A 175 7.58 1.23 -15.80
C LEU A 175 6.17 0.62 -15.89
N PRO A 176 5.65 0.32 -17.09
CA PRO A 176 4.39 -0.39 -17.23
C PRO A 176 4.52 -1.83 -16.72
N LEU A 177 3.53 -2.27 -15.96
CA LEU A 177 3.40 -3.60 -15.38
C LEU A 177 1.96 -4.08 -15.60
N HIS A 178 1.80 -5.19 -16.31
CA HIS A 178 0.49 -5.81 -16.48
C HIS A 178 0.05 -6.49 -15.18
N VAL A 179 -1.11 -6.12 -14.65
CA VAL A 179 -1.64 -6.65 -13.38
C VAL A 179 -3.08 -7.12 -13.57
N GLU A 180 -3.35 -8.35 -13.14
CA GLU A 180 -4.68 -8.96 -13.19
C GLU A 180 -5.20 -9.21 -11.78
N ILE A 181 -5.72 -8.15 -11.16
CA ILE A 181 -6.31 -8.25 -9.82
C ILE A 181 -7.66 -8.93 -9.92
N SER A 182 -7.65 -10.26 -9.77
CA SER A 182 -8.87 -11.04 -9.63
C SER A 182 -9.57 -10.69 -8.32
N LYS A 183 -10.91 -10.68 -8.34
CA LYS A 183 -11.76 -10.67 -7.13
C LYS A 183 -11.19 -11.63 -6.07
N PRO A 184 -11.34 -11.33 -4.77
CA PRO A 184 -10.85 -12.21 -3.73
C PRO A 184 -11.44 -13.59 -3.99
N THR A 185 -10.57 -14.60 -4.16
CA THR A 185 -11.00 -15.98 -4.24
C THR A 185 -11.70 -16.27 -2.92
N MET A 186 -13.03 -16.36 -2.94
CA MET A 186 -13.81 -16.67 -1.74
C MET A 186 -13.26 -17.96 -1.13
N ILE A 187 -12.52 -17.87 -0.03
CA ILE A 187 -12.13 -19.02 0.80
C ILE A 187 -13.35 -19.37 1.65
N LEU A 188 -14.46 -19.74 1.02
CA LEU A 188 -15.73 -20.00 1.71
C LEU A 188 -16.07 -21.49 1.84
N ASP A 189 -15.11 -22.39 1.62
CA ASP A 189 -15.42 -23.83 1.62
C ASP A 189 -14.53 -24.72 2.51
N ARG A 190 -13.65 -24.14 3.34
CA ARG A 190 -12.84 -24.94 4.29
C ARG A 190 -13.24 -24.86 5.76
N PHE A 191 -14.19 -23.99 6.13
CA PHE A 191 -14.70 -23.90 7.50
C PHE A 191 -16.14 -24.39 7.68
N SER A 192 -16.85 -24.73 6.60
CA SER A 192 -18.23 -25.23 6.63
C SER A 192 -18.35 -26.76 6.79
N GLN A 193 -17.25 -27.52 6.70
CA GLN A 193 -17.28 -29.00 6.86
C GLN A 193 -16.90 -29.51 8.26
N GLY A 194 -16.89 -28.65 9.27
CA GLY A 194 -16.91 -29.08 10.68
C GLY A 194 -18.32 -29.47 11.11
N VAL A 195 -18.89 -30.53 10.51
CA VAL A 195 -20.18 -31.10 10.90
C VAL A 195 -20.08 -31.59 12.35
N TYR A 196 -20.86 -30.95 13.22
CA TYR A 196 -21.16 -31.44 14.57
C TYR A 196 -21.73 -32.87 14.47
N HIS A 197 -20.96 -33.87 14.90
CA HIS A 197 -21.53 -35.13 15.36
C HIS A 197 -21.77 -35.02 16.86
N GLU A 198 -22.94 -34.50 17.24
CA GLU A 198 -23.49 -34.75 18.56
C GLU A 198 -24.02 -36.18 18.57
N LYS A 199 -23.22 -37.11 19.13
CA LYS A 199 -23.73 -38.41 19.54
C LYS A 199 -24.52 -38.21 20.83
N VAL A 200 -25.84 -38.27 20.72
CA VAL A 200 -26.73 -38.58 21.85
C VAL A 200 -26.81 -40.11 21.91
N GLU A 201 -26.15 -40.71 22.91
CA GLU A 201 -26.49 -42.02 23.49
C GLU A 201 -26.48 -41.89 25.01
#